data_AF-A0A136NCT8-F1
#
_entry.id   AF-A0A136NCT8-F1
#
_cell.length_a   1.000
_cell.length_b   1.000
_cell.length_c   1.000
_cell.angle_alpha   90.00
_cell.angle_beta   90.00
_cell.angle_gamma   90.00
#
_symmetry.space_group_name_H-M   'P 1'
#
loop_
_entity.id
_entity.type
_entity.pdbx_description
1 polymer ?
#
loop_
_entity_poly.entity_id
_entity_poly.type
_entity_poly.pdbx_seq_one_letter_code
_entity_poly.pdbx_strand_id
1 'polypeptide(L)'
;MLYAELKVNLQKKQKQLNQCCLMVLKLTGKNLKLKAGSLKSLIKLTFKIVSTAAVILLLAYFGWKYIVPKLDQKDLKDKKSYLVKKVNDGDTFEIEINGKTEKVRMLGIDTPEKFESDKFDRDNERTGRDKETIKKLGTLASDFTARLIGGKKVILQTDPKSDEKDKYGRLLRYVYLEDGTFVNLKIIEEGYANAYRKFKLTRQDEFIRAEKEARENKKGLWGDIDGLKYFDSRDK
;
A
#
# COMPACT_ATOMS: atom_id res chain seq x y z
N MET A 1 -14.54 -21.21 9.03
CA MET A 1 -15.88 -20.66 9.39
C MET A 1 -15.91 -19.14 9.41
N LEU A 2 -14.96 -18.45 10.05
CA LEU A 2 -14.88 -16.97 10.08
C LEU A 2 -14.94 -16.26 8.71
N TYR A 3 -14.27 -16.80 7.68
CA TYR A 3 -14.26 -16.20 6.34
C TYR A 3 -15.62 -16.26 5.62
N ALA A 4 -16.40 -17.32 5.88
CA ALA A 4 -17.75 -17.44 5.36
C ALA A 4 -18.68 -16.43 6.05
N GLU A 5 -18.55 -16.26 7.38
CA GLU A 5 -19.29 -15.25 8.14
C GLU A 5 -18.96 -13.83 7.69
N LEU A 6 -17.68 -13.53 7.39
CA LEU A 6 -17.25 -12.23 6.90
C LEU A 6 -17.80 -11.92 5.50
N LYS A 7 -17.80 -12.90 4.59
CA LYS A 7 -18.42 -12.77 3.26
C LYS A 7 -19.94 -12.55 3.37
N VAL A 8 -20.62 -13.29 4.23
CA VAL A 8 -22.06 -13.11 4.48
C VAL A 8 -22.34 -11.72 5.05
N ASN A 9 -21.50 -11.22 5.96
CA ASN A 9 -21.63 -9.86 6.51
C ASN A 9 -21.37 -8.77 5.47
N LEU A 10 -20.37 -8.94 4.60
CA LEU A 10 -20.10 -8.01 3.51
C LEU A 10 -21.23 -8.00 2.48
N GLN A 11 -21.79 -9.16 2.14
CA GLN A 11 -22.96 -9.24 1.26
C GLN A 11 -24.21 -8.61 1.88
N LYS A 12 -24.43 -8.80 3.20
CA LYS A 12 -25.50 -8.12 3.92
C LYS A 12 -25.32 -6.59 3.89
N LYS A 13 -24.12 -6.08 4.17
CA LYS A 13 -23.81 -4.64 4.09
C LYS A 13 -23.97 -4.08 2.68
N GLN A 14 -23.52 -4.79 1.64
CA GLN A 14 -23.69 -4.39 0.24
C GLN A 14 -25.16 -4.33 -0.15
N LYS A 15 -25.96 -5.31 0.28
CA LYS A 15 -27.41 -5.34 0.03
C LYS A 15 -28.12 -4.19 0.75
N GLN A 16 -27.68 -3.85 1.95
CA GLN A 16 -28.18 -2.71 2.74
C GLN A 16 -27.84 -1.37 2.07
N LEU A 17 -26.61 -1.22 1.56
CA LEU A 17 -26.18 -0.06 0.78
C LEU A 17 -27.00 0.11 -0.50
N ASN A 18 -27.21 -0.99 -1.23
CA ASN A 18 -28.02 -0.99 -2.45
C ASN A 18 -29.48 -0.65 -2.15
N GLN A 19 -30.04 -1.14 -1.03
CA GLN A 19 -31.39 -0.75 -0.57
C GLN A 19 -31.48 0.71 -0.19
N CYS A 20 -30.48 1.28 0.49
CA CYS A 20 -30.42 2.72 0.78
C CYS A 20 -30.33 3.54 -0.52
N CYS A 21 -29.51 3.12 -1.48
CA CYS A 21 -29.37 3.80 -2.77
C CYS A 21 -30.67 3.73 -3.60
N LEU A 22 -31.33 2.57 -3.63
CA LEU A 22 -32.65 2.41 -4.24
C LEU A 22 -33.74 3.20 -3.52
N MET A 23 -33.67 3.33 -2.19
CA MET A 23 -34.59 4.16 -1.41
C MET A 23 -34.37 5.63 -1.73
N VAL A 24 -33.13 6.12 -1.80
CA VAL A 24 -32.79 7.48 -2.25
C VAL A 24 -33.27 7.71 -3.69
N LEU A 25 -33.03 6.77 -4.60
CA LEU A 25 -33.50 6.84 -5.99
C LEU A 25 -35.03 6.83 -6.11
N LYS A 26 -35.73 6.06 -5.27
CA LYS A 26 -37.21 6.05 -5.18
C LYS A 26 -37.77 7.31 -4.51
N LEU A 27 -37.05 7.89 -3.56
CA LEU A 27 -37.38 9.20 -2.96
C LEU A 27 -37.19 10.33 -4.00
N THR A 28 -36.23 10.20 -4.93
CA THR A 28 -36.07 11.12 -6.06
C THR A 28 -36.97 10.80 -7.26
N GLY A 29 -37.51 9.58 -7.34
CA GLY A 29 -38.23 9.05 -8.52
C GLY A 29 -39.75 8.96 -8.41
N LYS A 30 -40.36 9.36 -7.29
CA LYS A 30 -41.83 9.50 -7.20
C LYS A 30 -42.26 10.83 -7.82
N ASN A 31 -42.74 10.78 -9.07
CA ASN A 31 -43.62 11.75 -9.71
C ASN A 31 -43.50 13.18 -9.16
N LEU A 32 -42.45 13.90 -9.55
CA LEU A 32 -42.55 15.35 -9.60
C LEU A 32 -43.53 15.71 -10.73
N LYS A 33 -44.83 15.64 -10.43
CA LYS A 33 -45.80 16.56 -11.03
C LYS A 33 -45.32 17.95 -10.63
N LEU A 34 -44.43 18.53 -11.42
CA LEU A 34 -44.06 19.92 -11.33
C LEU A 34 -45.33 20.72 -11.62
N LYS A 35 -46.13 21.00 -10.58
CA LYS A 35 -46.90 22.24 -10.56
C LYS A 35 -45.88 23.32 -10.91
N ALA A 36 -46.15 24.11 -11.94
CA ALA A 36 -45.28 25.16 -12.43
C ALA A 36 -45.00 26.19 -11.31
N GLY A 37 -44.08 25.85 -10.42
CA GLY A 37 -43.43 26.79 -9.53
C GLY A 37 -42.49 27.62 -10.39
N SER A 38 -42.50 28.93 -10.17
CA SER A 38 -41.59 29.89 -10.81
C SER A 38 -40.18 29.29 -10.98
N LEU A 39 -39.57 29.43 -12.15
CA LEU A 39 -38.19 29.02 -12.47
C LEU A 39 -37.19 29.34 -11.34
N LYS A 40 -37.42 30.44 -10.61
CA LYS A 40 -36.65 30.85 -9.41
C LYS A 40 -36.69 29.82 -8.27
N SER A 41 -37.81 29.13 -8.07
CA SER A 41 -38.00 28.05 -7.09
C SER A 41 -37.16 26.81 -7.44
N LEU A 42 -37.16 26.42 -8.71
CA LEU A 42 -36.36 25.29 -9.19
C LEU A 42 -34.86 25.55 -9.06
N ILE A 43 -34.40 26.75 -9.44
CA ILE A 43 -33.00 27.17 -9.29
C ILE A 43 -32.58 27.18 -7.81
N LYS A 44 -33.45 27.65 -6.91
CA LYS A 44 -33.16 27.63 -5.46
C LYS A 44 -33.06 26.21 -4.91
N LEU A 45 -33.89 25.29 -5.38
CA LEU A 45 -33.88 23.90 -4.94
C LEU A 45 -32.63 23.16 -5.45
N THR A 46 -32.26 23.34 -6.72
CA THR A 46 -31.05 22.74 -7.29
C THR A 46 -29.79 23.28 -6.61
N PHE A 47 -29.72 24.60 -6.36
CA PHE A 47 -28.62 25.19 -5.61
C PHE A 47 -28.49 24.62 -4.20
N LYS A 48 -29.61 24.44 -3.48
CA LYS A 48 -29.61 23.79 -2.16
C LYS A 48 -29.06 22.37 -2.24
N ILE A 49 -29.52 21.55 -3.19
CA ILE A 49 -29.07 20.16 -3.37
C ILE A 49 -27.58 20.10 -3.70
N VAL A 50 -27.09 20.96 -4.60
CA VAL A 50 -25.66 21.01 -4.96
C VAL A 50 -24.83 21.45 -3.76
N SER A 51 -25.28 22.46 -3.02
CA SER A 51 -24.57 22.95 -1.83
C SER A 51 -24.50 21.89 -0.71
N THR A 52 -25.58 21.14 -0.46
CA THR A 52 -25.57 20.08 0.54
C THR A 52 -24.72 18.90 0.10
N ALA A 53 -24.77 18.51 -1.19
CA ALA A 53 -23.88 17.49 -1.73
C ALA A 53 -22.40 17.90 -1.62
N ALA A 54 -22.07 19.16 -1.92
CA ALA A 54 -20.73 19.70 -1.76
C ALA A 54 -20.26 19.63 -0.30
N VAL A 55 -21.10 20.00 0.67
CA VAL A 55 -20.79 19.89 2.10
C VAL A 55 -20.58 18.44 2.52
N ILE A 56 -21.42 17.50 2.07
CA ILE A 56 -21.26 16.07 2.38
C ILE A 56 -19.94 15.54 1.80
N LEU A 57 -19.62 15.87 0.55
CA LEU A 57 -18.34 15.48 -0.08
C LEU A 57 -17.14 16.08 0.66
N LEU A 58 -17.26 17.33 1.12
CA LEU A 58 -16.22 17.99 1.91
C LEU A 58 -16.02 17.30 3.27
N LEU A 59 -17.12 16.99 3.98
CA LEU A 59 -17.09 16.25 5.24
C LEU A 59 -16.57 14.82 5.06
N ALA A 60 -16.93 14.15 3.96
CA ALA A 60 -16.41 12.83 3.62
C ALA A 60 -14.90 12.89 3.32
N TYR A 61 -14.44 13.88 2.55
CA TYR A 61 -13.02 14.10 2.28
C TYR A 61 -12.24 14.36 3.57
N PHE A 62 -12.74 15.24 4.44
CA PHE A 62 -12.06 15.55 5.70
C PHE A 62 -12.14 14.42 6.72
N GLY A 63 -13.26 13.70 6.79
CA GLY A 63 -13.38 12.47 7.58
C GLY A 63 -12.40 11.41 7.10
N TRP A 64 -12.30 11.18 5.80
CA TRP A 64 -11.31 10.29 5.20
C TRP A 64 -9.88 10.74 5.52
N LYS A 65 -9.57 12.02 5.34
CA LYS A 65 -8.21 12.56 5.54
C LYS A 65 -7.75 12.57 7.00
N TYR A 66 -8.64 12.82 7.95
CA TYR A 66 -8.24 13.04 9.36
C TYR A 66 -8.71 11.97 10.35
N ILE A 67 -9.79 11.23 10.06
CA ILE A 67 -10.34 10.22 10.98
C ILE A 67 -9.81 8.83 10.63
N VAL A 68 -9.80 8.45 9.35
CA VAL A 68 -9.36 7.10 8.92
C VAL A 68 -7.93 6.78 9.36
N PRO A 69 -6.93 7.68 9.22
CA PRO A 69 -5.57 7.41 9.70
C PRO A 69 -5.50 7.17 11.21
N LYS A 70 -6.35 7.85 12.01
CA LYS A 70 -6.38 7.67 13.47
C LYS A 70 -6.96 6.32 13.90
N LEU A 71 -7.90 5.77 13.12
CA LEU A 71 -8.48 4.46 13.39
C LEU A 71 -7.45 3.34 13.15
N ASP A 72 -6.64 3.47 12.10
CA ASP A 72 -5.58 2.50 11.79
C ASP A 72 -4.46 2.54 12.83
N GLN A 73 -4.06 3.73 13.27
CA GLN A 73 -3.09 3.90 14.36
C GLN A 73 -3.56 3.29 15.69
N LYS A 74 -4.86 3.33 16.00
CA LYS A 74 -5.40 2.73 17.24
C LYS A 74 -5.27 1.20 17.22
N ASP A 75 -5.54 0.55 16.09
CA ASP A 75 -5.36 -0.91 15.94
C ASP A 75 -3.88 -1.33 15.96
N LEU A 76 -2.97 -0.45 15.54
CA LEU A 76 -1.52 -0.68 15.60
C LEU A 76 -0.96 -0.51 17.02
N LYS A 77 -1.50 0.42 17.82
CA LYS A 77 -0.97 0.74 19.15
C LYS A 77 -1.03 -0.42 20.14
N ASP A 78 -2.00 -1.32 19.96
CA ASP A 78 -2.19 -2.51 20.79
C ASP A 78 -1.41 -3.74 20.27
N LYS A 79 -0.76 -3.63 19.10
CA LYS A 79 0.03 -4.72 18.51
C LYS A 79 1.47 -4.72 19.03
N LYS A 80 2.02 -5.92 19.21
CA LYS A 80 3.41 -6.11 19.61
C LYS A 80 4.35 -5.59 18.52
N SER A 81 5.31 -4.76 18.94
CA SER A 81 6.39 -4.25 18.10
C SER A 81 7.72 -4.93 18.42
N TYR A 82 8.62 -4.98 17.44
CA TYR A 82 9.90 -5.69 17.50
C TYR A 82 11.04 -4.80 17.04
N LEU A 83 12.18 -4.85 17.73
CA LEU A 83 13.35 -4.04 17.39
C LEU A 83 14.02 -4.59 16.13
N VAL A 84 14.24 -3.72 15.14
CA VAL A 84 15.05 -4.02 13.95
C VAL A 84 16.53 -3.96 14.31
N LYS A 85 17.21 -5.11 14.22
CA LYS A 85 18.64 -5.26 14.55
C LYS A 85 19.53 -4.94 13.35
N LYS A 86 19.11 -5.37 12.17
CA LYS A 86 19.91 -5.26 10.94
C LYS A 86 19.00 -5.23 9.73
N VAL A 87 19.33 -4.41 8.74
CA VAL A 87 18.74 -4.46 7.41
C VAL A 87 19.70 -5.23 6.52
N ASN A 88 19.25 -6.39 6.04
CA ASN A 88 20.07 -7.28 5.22
C ASN A 88 20.12 -6.77 3.79
N ASP A 89 18.96 -6.45 3.21
CA ASP A 89 18.77 -5.92 1.85
C ASP A 89 17.55 -4.97 1.85
N GLY A 90 17.21 -4.38 0.70
CA GLY A 90 16.11 -3.41 0.61
C GLY A 90 14.73 -3.95 1.01
N ASP A 91 14.52 -5.26 0.95
CA ASP A 91 13.26 -5.94 1.31
C ASP A 91 13.39 -6.99 2.43
N THR A 92 14.58 -7.17 3.01
CA THR A 92 14.86 -8.21 4.01
C THR A 92 15.61 -7.62 5.20
N PHE A 93 15.14 -7.90 6.41
CA PHE A 93 15.75 -7.40 7.66
C PHE A 93 15.61 -8.42 8.79
N GLU A 94 16.32 -8.16 9.88
CA GLU A 94 16.37 -9.00 11.08
C GLU A 94 15.76 -8.27 12.27
N ILE A 95 14.92 -8.99 13.03
CA ILE A 95 14.31 -8.51 14.27
C ILE A 95 14.68 -9.41 15.44
N GLU A 96 14.53 -8.88 16.65
CA GLU A 96 14.69 -9.64 17.88
C GLU A 96 13.32 -10.07 18.44
N ILE A 97 13.11 -11.39 18.58
CA ILE A 97 11.94 -12.00 19.22
C ILE A 97 12.43 -12.87 20.38
N ASN A 98 12.12 -12.47 21.62
CA ASN A 98 12.47 -13.22 22.83
C ASN A 98 13.96 -13.58 22.90
N GLY A 99 14.84 -12.64 22.55
CA GLY A 99 16.30 -12.83 22.53
C GLY A 99 16.83 -13.64 21.34
N LYS A 100 15.98 -14.06 20.40
CA LYS A 100 16.38 -14.73 19.16
C LYS A 100 16.24 -13.79 17.96
N THR A 101 17.18 -13.88 17.03
CA THR A 101 17.10 -13.15 15.76
C THR A 101 16.26 -13.90 14.75
N GLU A 102 15.22 -13.26 14.23
CA GLU A 102 14.37 -13.79 13.14
C GLU A 102 14.53 -12.89 11.90
N LYS A 103 14.58 -13.50 10.73
CA LYS A 103 14.61 -12.79 9.44
C LYS A 103 13.19 -12.54 8.95
N VAL A 104 12.95 -11.35 8.41
CA VAL A 104 11.68 -10.92 7.84
C VAL A 104 11.90 -10.53 6.38
N ARG A 105 11.11 -11.09 5.47
CA ARG A 105 11.00 -10.68 4.07
C ARG A 105 9.70 -9.88 3.90
N MET A 106 9.85 -8.64 3.44
CA MET A 106 8.74 -7.74 3.20
C MET A 106 7.87 -8.24 2.04
N LEU A 107 6.57 -8.37 2.29
CA LEU A 107 5.59 -8.79 1.31
C LEU A 107 5.30 -7.71 0.27
N GLY A 108 5.11 -8.13 -0.98
CA GLY A 108 4.64 -7.28 -2.07
C GLY A 108 5.68 -6.37 -2.69
N ILE A 109 6.93 -6.41 -2.21
CA ILE A 109 8.02 -5.59 -2.73
C ILE A 109 9.21 -6.48 -3.16
N ASP A 110 9.97 -5.98 -4.13
CA ASP A 110 11.19 -6.63 -4.61
C ASP A 110 12.23 -5.56 -4.93
N THR A 111 13.39 -5.64 -4.28
CA THR A 111 14.51 -4.70 -4.47
C THR A 111 15.63 -5.33 -5.31
N PRO A 112 16.49 -4.52 -5.96
CA PRO A 112 17.73 -5.04 -6.55
C PRO A 112 18.60 -5.72 -5.50
N GLU A 113 19.25 -6.82 -5.87
CA GLU A 113 20.18 -7.52 -4.98
C GLU A 113 21.50 -6.76 -4.88
N LYS A 114 22.03 -6.57 -3.67
CA LYS A 114 23.37 -5.98 -3.48
C LYS A 114 24.50 -7.03 -3.44
N PHE A 115 24.14 -8.30 -3.23
CA PHE A 115 25.08 -9.42 -3.21
C PHE A 115 24.87 -10.33 -4.42
N GLU A 116 25.94 -10.97 -4.88
CA GLU A 116 25.86 -11.92 -5.99
C GLU A 116 25.08 -13.17 -5.56
N SER A 117 24.15 -13.57 -6.42
CA SER A 117 23.22 -14.68 -6.24
C SER A 117 22.59 -15.03 -7.58
N ASP A 118 21.92 -16.17 -7.69
CA ASP A 118 21.18 -16.52 -8.91
C ASP A 118 20.18 -15.43 -9.32
N LYS A 119 19.59 -14.69 -8.35
CA LYS A 119 18.70 -13.57 -8.67
C LYS A 119 19.46 -12.39 -9.24
N PHE A 120 20.61 -12.07 -8.66
CA PHE A 120 21.48 -11.02 -9.14
C PHE A 120 21.93 -11.26 -10.59
N ASP A 121 22.37 -12.48 -10.92
CA ASP A 121 22.79 -12.81 -12.28
C ASP A 121 21.61 -12.75 -13.27
N ARG A 122 20.44 -13.26 -12.87
CA ARG A 122 19.21 -13.10 -13.68
C ARG A 122 18.84 -11.64 -13.87
N ASP A 123 18.93 -10.79 -12.84
CA ASP A 123 18.60 -9.37 -12.95
C ASP A 123 19.60 -8.62 -13.84
N ASN A 124 20.89 -8.96 -13.77
CA ASN A 124 21.92 -8.47 -14.68
C ASN A 124 21.58 -8.84 -16.13
N GLU A 125 21.41 -10.12 -16.44
CA GLU A 125 21.05 -10.61 -17.79
C GLU A 125 19.77 -9.95 -18.31
N ARG A 126 18.74 -9.91 -17.46
CA ARG A 126 17.43 -9.38 -17.81
C ARG A 126 17.47 -7.88 -18.08
N THR A 127 18.26 -7.11 -17.32
CA THR A 127 18.34 -5.65 -17.48
C THR A 127 19.43 -5.21 -18.46
N GLY A 128 20.36 -6.10 -18.82
CA GLY A 128 21.53 -5.80 -19.64
C GLY A 128 22.54 -4.88 -18.94
N ARG A 129 22.53 -4.82 -17.61
CA ARG A 129 23.36 -3.91 -16.81
C ARG A 129 24.55 -4.62 -16.23
N ASP A 130 25.69 -3.96 -16.20
CA ASP A 130 26.86 -4.49 -15.52
C ASP A 130 26.58 -4.79 -14.03
N LYS A 131 27.32 -5.75 -13.50
CA LYS A 131 27.20 -6.20 -12.11
C LYS A 131 27.37 -5.06 -11.11
N GLU A 132 28.27 -4.12 -11.38
CA GLU A 132 28.55 -3.02 -10.45
C GLU A 132 27.35 -2.08 -10.32
N THR A 133 26.69 -1.77 -11.43
CA THR A 133 25.44 -1.00 -11.45
C THR A 133 24.35 -1.67 -10.63
N ILE A 134 24.12 -2.98 -10.78
CA ILE A 134 23.11 -3.69 -9.98
C ILE A 134 23.45 -3.65 -8.48
N LYS A 135 24.72 -3.86 -8.10
CA LYS A 135 25.17 -3.77 -6.70
C LYS A 135 24.95 -2.38 -6.11
N LYS A 136 25.25 -1.31 -6.86
CA LYS A 136 25.01 0.08 -6.44
C LYS A 136 23.53 0.35 -6.20
N LEU A 137 22.67 -0.06 -7.14
CA LEU A 137 21.21 0.09 -7.00
C LEU A 137 20.67 -0.70 -5.80
N GLY A 138 21.15 -1.92 -5.56
CA GLY A 138 20.78 -2.72 -4.39
C GLY A 138 21.25 -2.08 -3.08
N THR A 139 22.42 -1.46 -3.08
CA THR A 139 22.95 -0.71 -1.92
C THR A 139 22.07 0.50 -1.62
N LEU A 140 21.71 1.30 -2.63
CA LEU A 140 20.81 2.45 -2.47
C LEU A 140 19.45 2.05 -1.89
N ALA A 141 18.86 0.94 -2.36
CA ALA A 141 17.62 0.40 -1.82
C ALA A 141 17.77 -0.08 -0.36
N SER A 142 18.85 -0.81 -0.06
CA SER A 142 19.19 -1.26 1.28
C SER A 142 19.37 -0.08 2.25
N ASP A 143 20.05 0.98 1.83
CA ASP A 143 20.33 2.16 2.65
C ASP A 143 19.08 3.01 2.89
N PHE A 144 18.20 3.11 1.89
CA PHE A 144 16.89 3.71 2.09
C PHE A 144 16.09 2.96 3.17
N THR A 145 16.00 1.63 3.06
CA THR A 145 15.31 0.80 4.05
C THR A 145 15.98 0.91 5.42
N ALA A 146 17.31 0.89 5.50
CA ALA A 146 18.05 1.05 6.74
C ALA A 146 17.77 2.39 7.44
N ARG A 147 17.72 3.50 6.68
CA ARG A 147 17.32 4.82 7.24
C ARG A 147 15.86 4.84 7.69
N LEU A 148 15.00 4.11 6.99
CA LEU A 148 13.57 4.07 7.30
C LEU A 148 13.28 3.29 8.58
N ILE A 149 13.89 2.11 8.78
CA ILE A 149 13.52 1.18 9.86
C ILE A 149 14.65 0.78 10.82
N GLY A 150 15.92 1.04 10.48
CA GLY A 150 17.07 0.60 11.27
C GLY A 150 17.06 1.15 12.70
N GLY A 151 17.22 0.26 13.68
CA GLY A 151 17.19 0.63 15.10
C GLY A 151 15.81 1.03 15.64
N LYS A 152 14.76 1.01 14.80
CA LYS A 152 13.39 1.32 15.20
C LYS A 152 12.64 0.05 15.56
N LYS A 153 11.50 0.23 16.23
CA LYS A 153 10.52 -0.83 16.45
C LYS A 153 9.55 -0.89 15.28
N VAL A 154 9.23 -2.11 14.84
CA VAL A 154 8.26 -2.37 13.77
C VAL A 154 7.17 -3.31 14.24
N ILE A 155 5.96 -3.10 13.73
CA ILE A 155 4.82 -3.98 13.90
C ILE A 155 4.73 -4.87 12.66
N LEU A 156 4.56 -6.17 12.89
CA LEU A 156 4.48 -7.16 11.83
C LEU A 156 3.04 -7.65 11.65
N GLN A 157 2.59 -7.69 10.41
CA GLN A 157 1.27 -8.18 10.03
C GLN A 157 1.37 -9.25 8.94
N THR A 158 0.57 -10.30 9.05
CA THR A 158 0.45 -11.35 8.03
C THR A 158 -0.53 -10.93 6.93
N ASP A 159 -0.37 -11.55 5.75
CA ASP A 159 -1.38 -11.51 4.71
C ASP A 159 -2.06 -12.90 4.65
N PRO A 160 -3.41 -12.98 4.63
CA PRO A 160 -4.12 -14.27 4.62
C PRO A 160 -3.93 -15.08 3.32
N LYS A 161 -3.37 -14.49 2.27
CA LYS A 161 -2.98 -15.15 1.02
C LYS A 161 -1.50 -15.51 0.96
N SER A 162 -0.74 -15.24 2.03
CA SER A 162 0.67 -15.58 2.14
C SER A 162 0.87 -16.70 3.15
N ASP A 163 1.89 -17.53 2.91
CA ASP A 163 2.43 -18.43 3.93
C ASP A 163 3.08 -17.63 5.06
N GLU A 164 3.32 -18.29 6.20
CA GLU A 164 3.96 -17.66 7.36
C GLU A 164 5.45 -17.38 7.12
N LYS A 165 6.15 -18.35 6.51
CA LYS A 165 7.58 -18.31 6.19
C LYS A 165 7.80 -18.75 4.75
N ASP A 166 8.86 -18.25 4.14
CA ASP A 166 9.30 -18.76 2.84
C ASP A 166 10.20 -20.00 2.96
N LYS A 167 10.62 -20.56 1.83
CA LYS A 167 11.52 -21.73 1.77
C LYS A 167 12.90 -21.51 2.43
N TYR A 168 13.27 -20.27 2.73
CA TYR A 168 14.52 -19.92 3.42
C TYR A 168 14.28 -19.65 4.92
N GLY A 169 13.07 -19.89 5.43
CA GLY A 169 12.69 -19.70 6.82
C GLY A 169 12.46 -18.25 7.24
N ARG A 170 12.38 -17.31 6.28
CA ARG A 170 12.13 -15.89 6.57
C ARG A 170 10.64 -15.67 6.78
N LEU A 171 10.28 -14.93 7.83
CA LEU A 171 8.90 -14.51 8.09
C LEU A 171 8.41 -13.61 6.95
N LEU A 172 7.25 -13.92 6.39
CA LEU A 172 6.61 -13.13 5.34
C LEU A 172 5.64 -12.13 5.97
N ARG A 173 5.96 -10.83 5.93
CA ARG A 173 5.19 -9.81 6.66
C ARG A 173 4.98 -8.51 5.88
N TYR A 174 3.84 -7.90 6.14
CA TYR A 174 3.65 -6.45 6.07
C TYR A 174 4.24 -5.81 7.33
N VAL A 175 4.85 -4.64 7.15
CA VAL A 175 5.64 -3.98 8.17
C VAL A 175 5.16 -2.56 8.36
N TYR A 176 4.93 -2.18 9.60
CA TYR A 176 4.53 -0.83 9.99
C TYR A 176 5.48 -0.26 11.02
N LEU A 177 5.71 1.04 10.98
CA LEU A 177 6.28 1.77 12.11
C LEU A 177 5.19 2.08 13.14
N GLU A 178 5.60 2.39 14.38
CA GLU A 178 4.68 2.71 15.47
C GLU A 178 3.86 3.99 15.22
N ASP A 179 4.30 4.86 14.29
CA ASP A 179 3.57 6.04 13.83
C ASP A 179 2.49 5.74 12.76
N GLY A 180 2.37 4.47 12.35
CA GLY A 180 1.43 4.02 11.33
C GLY A 180 1.99 4.02 9.90
N THR A 181 3.25 4.40 9.68
CA THR A 181 3.87 4.34 8.35
C THR A 181 3.91 2.91 7.85
N PHE A 182 3.23 2.64 6.73
CA PHE A 182 3.29 1.33 6.07
C PHE A 182 4.57 1.21 5.24
N VAL A 183 5.58 0.54 5.82
CA VAL A 183 6.96 0.51 5.32
C VAL A 183 7.04 -0.08 3.92
N ASN A 184 6.37 -1.21 3.67
CA ASN A 184 6.39 -1.87 2.35
C ASN A 184 5.97 -0.89 1.24
N LEU A 185 4.86 -0.19 1.45
CA LEU A 185 4.35 0.78 0.48
C LEU A 185 5.30 1.97 0.35
N LYS A 186 5.79 2.50 1.47
CA LYS A 186 6.67 3.66 1.49
C LYS A 186 7.94 3.44 0.66
N ILE A 187 8.52 2.24 0.68
CA ILE A 187 9.71 1.90 -0.12
C ILE A 187 9.38 1.97 -1.63
N ILE A 188 8.20 1.51 -2.05
CA ILE A 188 7.75 1.62 -3.44
C ILE A 188 7.44 3.07 -3.81
N GLU A 189 6.72 3.80 -2.96
CA GLU A 189 6.34 5.22 -3.19
C GLU A 189 7.55 6.14 -3.37
N GLU A 190 8.67 5.81 -2.72
CA GLU A 190 9.95 6.52 -2.86
C GLU A 190 10.83 5.95 -3.97
N GLY A 191 10.37 4.92 -4.69
CA GLY A 191 11.03 4.39 -5.88
C GLY A 191 12.22 3.47 -5.60
N TYR A 192 12.30 2.86 -4.41
CA TYR A 192 13.40 1.95 -4.03
C TYR A 192 13.06 0.46 -4.15
N ALA A 193 11.82 0.13 -4.53
CA ALA A 193 11.40 -1.24 -4.81
C ALA A 193 10.41 -1.30 -5.97
N ASN A 194 10.32 -2.48 -6.59
CA ASN A 194 9.26 -2.83 -7.53
C ASN A 194 8.08 -3.47 -6.79
N ALA A 195 6.87 -3.39 -7.35
CA ALA A 195 5.78 -4.23 -6.88
C ALA A 195 6.05 -5.70 -7.27
N TYR A 196 6.11 -6.58 -6.29
CA TYR A 196 6.33 -7.99 -6.52
C TYR A 196 5.04 -8.68 -6.95
N ARG A 197 4.97 -9.09 -8.22
CA ARG A 197 3.73 -9.59 -8.87
C ARG A 197 3.59 -11.11 -8.90
N LYS A 198 4.60 -11.86 -8.43
CA LYS A 198 4.61 -13.33 -8.53
C LYS A 198 3.49 -14.00 -7.72
N PHE A 199 3.12 -13.41 -6.58
CA PHE A 199 2.09 -13.94 -5.69
C PHE A 199 0.94 -12.96 -5.55
N LYS A 200 -0.29 -13.47 -5.43
CA LYS A 200 -1.48 -12.64 -5.25
C LYS A 200 -1.65 -12.30 -3.76
N LEU A 201 -1.32 -11.08 -3.38
CA LEU A 201 -1.54 -10.57 -2.02
C LEU A 201 -2.87 -9.82 -1.90
N THR A 202 -3.26 -9.44 -0.68
CA THR A 202 -4.47 -8.62 -0.47
C THR A 202 -4.27 -7.17 -0.89
N ARG A 203 -3.05 -6.63 -0.75
CA ARG A 203 -2.72 -5.22 -1.05
C ARG A 203 -2.03 -5.00 -2.40
N GLN A 204 -2.09 -5.98 -3.31
CA GLN A 204 -1.33 -5.97 -4.56
C GLN A 204 -1.54 -4.70 -5.40
N ASP A 205 -2.80 -4.24 -5.52
CA ASP A 205 -3.13 -3.10 -6.37
C ASP A 205 -2.56 -1.78 -5.84
N GLU A 206 -2.39 -1.67 -4.52
CA GLU A 206 -1.79 -0.50 -3.87
C GLU A 206 -0.30 -0.39 -4.23
N PHE A 207 0.43 -1.50 -4.18
CA PHE A 207 1.83 -1.55 -4.60
C PHE A 207 2.00 -1.25 -6.09
N ILE A 208 1.14 -1.80 -6.95
CA ILE A 208 1.23 -1.56 -8.40
C ILE A 208 0.98 -0.09 -8.72
N ARG A 209 0.00 0.55 -8.07
CA ARG A 209 -0.26 1.99 -8.25
C ARG A 209 0.90 2.84 -7.76
N ALA A 210 1.42 2.57 -6.56
CA ALA A 210 2.55 3.30 -6.02
C ALA A 210 3.81 3.19 -6.89
N GLU A 211 4.07 2.00 -7.45
CA GLU A 211 5.21 1.81 -8.37
C GLU A 211 5.03 2.65 -9.64
N LYS A 212 3.83 2.63 -10.23
CA LYS A 212 3.51 3.44 -11.41
C LYS A 212 3.76 4.93 -11.13
N GLU A 213 3.24 5.44 -10.02
CA GLU A 213 3.42 6.84 -9.63
C GLU A 213 4.89 7.18 -9.37
N ALA A 214 5.65 6.30 -8.69
CA ALA A 214 7.07 6.52 -8.44
C ALA A 214 7.88 6.59 -9.75
N ARG A 215 7.53 5.77 -10.74
CA ARG A 215 8.14 5.78 -12.08
C ARG A 215 7.83 7.04 -12.86
N GLU A 216 6.56 7.42 -12.93
CA GLU A 216 6.12 8.64 -13.63
C GLU A 216 6.80 9.89 -13.06
N ASN A 217 7.01 9.91 -11.75
CA ASN A 217 7.70 10.99 -11.04
C ASN A 217 9.22 10.82 -10.94
N LYS A 218 9.80 9.79 -11.57
CA LYS A 218 11.26 9.52 -11.57
C LYS A 218 11.87 9.51 -10.15
N LYS A 219 11.14 8.93 -9.19
CA LYS A 219 11.57 8.86 -7.79
C LYS A 219 12.57 7.75 -7.57
N GLY A 220 13.45 7.94 -6.60
CA GLY A 220 14.42 6.93 -6.18
C GLY A 220 15.14 6.38 -7.39
N LEU A 221 15.18 5.05 -7.48
CA LEU A 221 15.93 4.35 -8.51
C LEU A 221 15.43 4.76 -9.92
N TRP A 222 14.15 5.05 -10.11
CA TRP A 222 13.56 5.43 -11.41
C TRP A 222 14.06 6.75 -11.99
N GLY A 223 14.78 7.54 -11.19
CA GLY A 223 15.44 8.76 -11.62
C GLY A 223 16.83 8.54 -12.20
N ASP A 224 17.58 9.63 -12.28
CA ASP A 224 19.02 9.62 -12.51
C ASP A 224 19.70 9.87 -11.17
N ILE A 225 20.20 8.80 -10.53
CA ILE A 225 20.92 8.87 -9.26
C ILE A 225 22.40 8.74 -9.56
N ASP A 226 23.16 9.82 -9.42
CA ASP A 226 24.62 9.83 -9.61
C ASP A 226 25.06 9.25 -10.97
N GLY A 227 24.29 9.50 -12.03
CA GLY A 227 24.52 8.96 -13.38
C GLY A 227 23.97 7.54 -13.59
N LEU A 228 23.41 6.91 -12.54
CA LEU A 228 22.74 5.62 -12.60
C LEU A 228 21.25 5.83 -12.89
N LYS A 229 20.77 5.23 -13.97
CA LYS A 229 19.33 5.11 -14.24
C LYS A 229 18.86 3.75 -13.74
N TYR A 230 17.69 3.61 -13.13
CA TYR A 230 17.06 2.30 -12.95
C TYR A 230 15.96 2.13 -13.98
N PHE A 231 16.15 1.18 -14.88
CA PHE A 231 15.15 0.84 -15.88
C PHE A 231 14.85 -0.65 -15.72
N ASP A 232 13.57 -0.97 -15.53
CA ASP A 232 13.12 -2.34 -15.38
C ASP A 232 12.75 -2.89 -16.76
N SER A 233 13.48 -3.88 -17.24
CA SER A 233 13.19 -4.49 -18.55
C SER A 233 11.90 -5.31 -18.61
N ARG A 234 11.20 -5.51 -17.48
CA ARG A 234 9.83 -6.06 -17.47
C ARG A 234 8.79 -5.12 -18.11
N ASP A 235 9.20 -3.92 -18.51
CA ASP A 235 8.36 -2.91 -19.15
C ASP A 235 8.35 -2.99 -20.67
N LYS A 236 9.12 -3.92 -21.27
CA LYS A 236 9.18 -4.16 -22.71
C LYS A 236 8.43 -5.43 -23.09
#